data_AF-A0A376FK29-F1
#
_entry.id   AF-A0A376FK29-F1
#
_cell.length_a   1.000
_cell.length_b   1.000
_cell.length_c   1.000
_cell.angle_alpha   90.00
_cell.angle_beta   90.00
_cell.angle_gamma   90.00
#
_symmetry.space_group_name_H-M   'P 1'
#
loop_
_entity.id
_entity.type
_entity.pdbx_description
1 polymer ?
#
loop_
_entity_poly.entity_id
_entity_poly.type
_entity_poly.pdbx_seq_one_letter_code
_entity_poly.pdbx_strand_id
1 'polypeptide(L)'
;MLEAIDALKSNDIAVLLDVVVNHKMGADEKEPVRVQRVNEQDRTQIDDEVIECEAWTRYTFPARAGQYSQFIWDYKCFSGVDHIENPDEDGIFKIVNDYTAKAGTIRLMMRWVTSII
;
A
#
# COMPACT_ATOMS: atom_id res chain seq x y z
N MET A 1 -19.34 16.90 6.90
CA MET A 1 -17.98 17.06 7.47
C MET A 1 -17.65 18.53 7.74
N LEU A 2 -17.66 19.41 6.73
CA LEU A 2 -17.33 20.84 6.92
C LEU A 2 -18.23 21.53 7.97
N GLU A 3 -19.54 21.35 7.90
CA GLU A 3 -20.48 21.91 8.89
C GLU A 3 -20.16 21.48 10.34
N ALA A 4 -19.73 20.23 10.54
CA ALA A 4 -19.34 19.74 11.85
C ALA A 4 -18.03 20.38 12.33
N ILE A 5 -17.06 20.55 11.42
CA ILE A 5 -15.80 21.25 11.71
C ILE A 5 -16.08 22.70 12.12
N ASP A 6 -16.98 23.38 11.40
CA ASP A 6 -17.33 24.77 11.68
C ASP A 6 -18.06 24.91 13.02
N ALA A 7 -18.96 23.98 13.34
CA ALA A 7 -19.62 23.92 14.65
C ALA A 7 -18.64 23.73 15.81
N LEU A 8 -17.67 22.82 15.67
CA LEU A 8 -16.63 22.59 16.68
C LEU A 8 -15.76 23.84 16.88
N LYS A 9 -15.29 24.44 15.78
CA LYS A 9 -14.47 25.67 15.83
C LYS A 9 -15.21 26.84 16.46
N SER A 10 -16.50 26.97 16.21
CA SER A 10 -17.34 28.03 16.81
C SER A 10 -17.51 27.88 18.33
N ASN A 11 -17.18 26.71 18.88
CA ASN A 11 -17.17 26.43 20.32
C ASN A 11 -15.75 26.29 20.88
N ASP A 12 -14.74 26.81 20.16
CA ASP A 12 -13.31 26.74 20.54
C ASP A 12 -12.79 25.30 20.74
N ILE A 13 -13.41 24.32 20.07
CA ILE A 13 -12.97 22.92 20.08
C ILE A 13 -12.03 22.68 18.90
N ALA A 14 -10.80 22.27 19.21
CA ALA A 14 -9.81 21.93 18.19
C ALA A 14 -10.20 20.66 17.41
N VAL A 15 -9.93 20.67 16.11
CA VAL A 15 -10.11 19.51 15.23
C VAL A 15 -8.75 18.99 14.83
N LEU A 16 -8.49 17.72 15.12
CA LEU A 16 -7.29 17.00 14.69
C LEU A 16 -7.66 16.05 13.56
N LEU A 17 -6.81 15.99 12.53
CA LEU A 17 -6.99 15.08 11.40
C LEU A 17 -6.18 13.82 11.66
N ASP A 18 -6.86 12.67 11.57
CA ASP A 18 -6.17 11.39 11.45
C ASP A 18 -5.66 11.21 10.01
N VAL A 19 -4.38 10.91 9.87
CA VAL A 19 -3.69 10.82 8.57
C VAL A 19 -3.17 9.40 8.40
N VAL A 20 -3.98 8.57 7.74
CA VAL A 20 -3.59 7.20 7.39
C VAL A 20 -2.80 7.22 6.09
N VAL A 21 -1.48 7.12 6.25
CA VAL A 21 -0.55 6.90 5.15
C VAL A 21 -0.13 5.43 5.09
N ASN A 22 -0.15 4.73 6.23
CA ASN A 22 -0.20 3.27 6.46
C ASN A 22 -0.08 2.32 5.26
N HIS A 23 -1.15 2.30 4.52
CA HIS A 23 -1.47 1.20 3.64
C HIS A 23 -2.60 1.71 2.78
N LYS A 24 -2.87 0.93 1.75
CA LYS A 24 -4.05 1.13 0.94
C LYS A 24 -4.72 -0.22 0.75
N MET A 25 -6.04 -0.19 0.87
CA MET A 25 -6.91 -1.35 0.69
C MET A 25 -7.95 -1.03 -0.38
N GLY A 26 -8.48 -2.08 -1.03
CA GLY A 26 -9.51 -1.96 -2.07
C GLY A 26 -8.97 -1.43 -3.39
N ALA A 27 -7.94 -2.07 -3.92
CA ALA A 27 -7.44 -1.75 -5.27
C ALA A 27 -8.52 -2.02 -6.32
N ASP A 28 -8.46 -1.27 -7.41
CA ASP A 28 -9.41 -1.39 -8.51
C ASP A 28 -9.08 -2.61 -9.39
N GLU A 29 -7.78 -2.93 -9.53
CA GLU A 29 -7.30 -3.99 -10.42
C GLU A 29 -6.12 -4.76 -9.80
N LYS A 30 -5.95 -6.01 -10.26
CA LYS A 30 -4.75 -6.82 -9.99
C LYS A 30 -3.65 -6.49 -10.99
N GLU A 31 -2.40 -6.56 -10.55
CA GLU A 31 -1.23 -6.46 -11.42
C GLU A 31 -0.39 -7.73 -11.32
N PRO A 32 0.22 -8.20 -12.42
CA PRO A 32 1.26 -9.22 -12.35
C PRO A 32 2.47 -8.63 -11.63
N VAL A 33 2.90 -9.30 -10.57
CA VAL A 33 4.02 -8.88 -9.71
C VAL A 33 4.94 -10.05 -9.43
N ARG A 34 6.13 -9.73 -8.94
CA ARG A 34 7.08 -10.70 -8.39
C ARG A 34 7.23 -10.43 -6.92
N VAL A 35 7.14 -11.46 -6.09
CA VAL A 35 7.25 -11.33 -4.63
C VAL A 35 8.18 -12.37 -4.04
N GLN A 36 8.62 -12.14 -2.80
CA GLN A 36 9.29 -13.11 -1.95
C GLN A 36 8.52 -13.24 -0.65
N ARG A 37 8.40 -14.46 -0.11
CA ARG A 37 7.82 -14.66 1.23
C ARG A 37 8.71 -14.04 2.29
N VAL A 38 8.08 -13.56 3.36
CA VAL A 38 8.73 -12.95 4.50
C VAL A 38 8.24 -13.64 5.76
N ASN A 39 9.15 -13.98 6.66
CA ASN A 39 8.78 -14.58 7.95
C ASN A 39 7.92 -13.60 8.77
N GLU A 40 6.74 -14.05 9.19
CA GLU A 40 5.79 -13.24 9.96
C GLU A 40 6.34 -12.79 11.32
N GLN A 41 7.16 -13.64 11.94
CA GLN A 41 7.76 -13.39 13.25
C GLN A 41 9.04 -12.55 13.16
N ASP A 42 9.67 -12.51 11.99
CA ASP A 42 10.87 -11.70 11.74
C ASP A 42 10.93 -11.24 10.28
N ARG A 43 10.43 -10.03 10.03
CA ARG A 43 10.35 -9.45 8.67
C ARG A 43 11.69 -9.08 8.05
N THR A 44 12.81 -9.40 8.71
CA THR A 44 14.15 -9.32 8.12
C THR A 44 14.55 -10.60 7.38
N GLN A 45 13.87 -11.71 7.66
CA GLN A 45 14.07 -12.99 7.00
C GLN A 45 13.15 -13.08 5.78
N ILE A 46 13.76 -13.02 4.60
CA ILE A 46 13.08 -13.03 3.31
C ILE A 46 13.52 -14.32 2.61
N ASP A 47 12.56 -15.07 2.06
CA ASP A 47 12.83 -16.28 1.29
C ASP A 47 13.55 -15.92 -0.03
N ASP A 48 14.51 -16.74 -0.44
CA ASP A 48 15.22 -16.56 -1.70
C ASP A 48 14.34 -16.87 -2.91
N GLU A 49 13.26 -17.65 -2.74
CA GLU A 49 12.30 -17.95 -3.80
C GLU A 49 11.53 -16.70 -4.25
N VAL A 50 11.59 -16.42 -5.55
CA VAL A 50 10.74 -15.41 -6.20
C VAL A 50 9.51 -16.09 -6.79
N ILE A 51 8.34 -15.59 -6.39
CA ILE A 51 7.04 -16.05 -6.87
C ILE A 51 6.52 -15.04 -7.89
N GLU A 52 6.15 -15.52 -9.07
CA GLU A 52 5.33 -14.75 -10.00
C GLU A 52 3.86 -14.94 -9.62
N CYS A 53 3.14 -13.86 -9.41
CA CYS A 53 1.74 -13.88 -8.97
C CYS A 53 1.01 -12.61 -9.43
N GLU A 54 -0.26 -12.50 -9.04
CA GLU A 54 -1.07 -11.30 -9.17
C GLU A 54 -1.32 -10.69 -7.78
N ALA A 55 -1.40 -9.36 -7.70
CA ALA A 55 -1.70 -8.66 -6.45
C ALA A 55 -2.53 -7.39 -6.67
N TRP A 56 -3.43 -7.10 -5.72
CA TRP A 56 -4.30 -5.91 -5.69
C TRP A 56 -3.53 -4.62 -5.40
N THR A 57 -2.87 -4.09 -6.43
CA THR A 57 -1.92 -2.98 -6.30
C THR A 57 -2.23 -1.79 -7.20
N ARG A 58 -3.20 -1.91 -8.11
CA ARG A 58 -3.57 -0.84 -9.04
C ARG A 58 -4.75 -0.01 -8.51
N TYR A 59 -4.54 1.29 -8.32
CA TYR A 59 -5.60 2.21 -7.89
C TYR A 59 -5.79 3.33 -8.92
N THR A 60 -6.87 3.23 -9.68
CA THR A 60 -7.23 4.12 -10.80
C THR A 60 -8.24 5.18 -10.42
N PHE A 61 -9.05 4.95 -9.38
CA PHE A 61 -10.06 5.88 -8.87
C PHE A 61 -10.99 6.46 -9.96
N PRO A 62 -11.66 5.62 -10.76
CA PRO A 62 -12.37 6.05 -11.96
C PRO A 62 -13.45 7.10 -11.66
N ALA A 63 -14.16 6.95 -10.54
CA ALA A 63 -15.23 7.87 -10.13
C ALA A 63 -14.75 9.29 -9.83
N ARG A 64 -13.46 9.49 -9.52
CA ARG A 64 -12.89 10.83 -9.29
C ARG A 64 -12.52 11.54 -10.61
N ALA A 65 -12.41 10.81 -11.72
CA ALA A 65 -12.08 11.37 -13.05
C ALA A 65 -10.89 12.35 -13.04
N GLY A 66 -9.86 12.07 -12.24
CA GLY A 66 -8.67 12.92 -12.11
C GLY A 66 -8.84 14.21 -11.30
N GLN A 67 -10.00 14.44 -10.68
CA GLN A 67 -10.22 15.58 -9.79
C GLN A 67 -9.22 15.53 -8.61
N TYR A 68 -8.65 16.69 -8.27
CA TYR A 68 -7.58 16.91 -7.27
C TYR A 68 -6.22 16.25 -7.54
N SER A 69 -6.20 15.03 -8.09
CA SER A 69 -4.98 14.30 -8.43
C SER A 69 -5.22 13.29 -9.54
N GLN A 70 -4.34 13.31 -10.53
CA GLN A 70 -4.26 12.35 -11.64
C GLN A 70 -3.33 11.17 -11.33
N PHE A 71 -2.75 11.11 -10.12
CA PHE A 71 -1.83 10.04 -9.75
C PHE A 71 -2.55 8.69 -9.65
N ILE A 72 -2.00 7.69 -10.33
CA ILE A 72 -2.46 6.32 -10.33
C ILE A 72 -1.40 5.49 -9.61
N TRP A 73 -1.82 4.71 -8.61
CA TRP A 73 -0.91 3.83 -7.88
C TRP A 73 -0.72 2.54 -8.69
N ASP A 74 0.52 2.06 -8.73
CA ASP A 74 0.88 0.71 -9.20
C ASP A 74 1.72 0.00 -8.13
N TYR A 75 2.03 -1.27 -8.36
CA TYR A 75 2.86 -2.10 -7.49
C TYR A 75 4.21 -1.46 -7.10
N LYS A 76 4.76 -0.52 -7.90
CA LYS A 76 6.03 0.16 -7.60
C LYS A 76 5.91 1.16 -6.44
N CYS A 77 4.68 1.52 -6.07
CA CYS A 77 4.38 2.41 -4.95
C CYS A 77 4.31 1.66 -3.61
N PHE A 78 4.41 0.33 -3.61
CA PHE A 78 4.24 -0.52 -2.44
C PHE A 78 5.50 -1.33 -2.15
N SER A 79 5.71 -1.66 -0.87
CA SER A 79 6.80 -2.53 -0.43
C SER A 79 6.40 -4.00 -0.34
N GLY A 80 5.12 -4.28 -0.17
CA GLY A 80 4.62 -5.63 0.06
C GLY A 80 3.10 -5.70 0.03
N VAL A 81 2.61 -6.94 -0.01
CA VAL A 81 1.21 -7.33 0.13
C VAL A 81 1.11 -8.49 1.10
N ASP A 82 -0.08 -8.78 1.59
CA ASP A 82 -0.38 -9.87 2.51
C ASP A 82 -1.21 -10.98 1.87
N HIS A 83 -1.63 -10.77 0.62
CA HIS A 83 -2.34 -11.74 -0.18
C HIS A 83 -1.84 -11.68 -1.62
N ILE A 84 -1.64 -12.85 -2.21
CA ILE A 84 -1.32 -13.01 -3.63
C ILE A 84 -2.35 -13.92 -4.27
N GLU A 85 -2.58 -13.71 -5.57
CA GLU A 85 -3.41 -14.58 -6.38
C GLU A 85 -2.57 -15.22 -7.48
N ASN A 86 -2.91 -16.46 -7.87
CA ASN A 86 -2.16 -17.25 -8.87
C ASN A 86 -0.64 -17.37 -8.58
N PRO A 87 -0.22 -18.06 -7.49
CA PRO A 87 -1.02 -18.89 -6.60
C PRO A 87 -1.80 -18.08 -5.56
N ASP A 88 -2.91 -18.65 -5.06
CA ASP A 88 -3.76 -18.05 -4.03
C ASP A 88 -3.20 -18.36 -2.63
N GLU A 89 -2.68 -17.34 -1.94
CA GLU A 89 -1.98 -17.50 -0.67
C GLU A 89 -2.02 -16.24 0.19
N ASP A 90 -2.32 -16.41 1.49
CA ASP A 90 -2.14 -15.39 2.52
C ASP A 90 -0.76 -15.51 3.17
N GLY A 91 -0.16 -14.37 3.54
CA GLY A 91 1.13 -14.34 4.21
C GLY A 91 1.71 -12.94 4.28
N ILE A 92 3.04 -12.82 4.30
CA ILE A 92 3.71 -11.52 4.14
C ILE A 92 4.63 -11.62 2.93
N PHE A 93 4.32 -10.85 1.90
CA PHE A 93 5.01 -10.90 0.63
C PHE A 93 5.70 -9.56 0.38
N LYS A 94 7.01 -9.60 0.17
CA LYS A 94 7.78 -8.43 -0.24
C LYS A 94 7.76 -8.34 -1.77
N ILE A 95 7.34 -7.20 -2.30
CA ILE A 95 7.36 -6.96 -3.75
C ILE A 95 8.81 -6.77 -4.22
N VAL A 96 9.18 -7.49 -5.26
CA VAL A 96 10.45 -7.34 -5.97
C VAL A 96 10.31 -6.20 -6.99
N ASN A 97 10.80 -5.01 -6.63
CA ASN A 97 10.84 -3.85 -7.51
C ASN A 97 12.28 -3.35 -7.72
N ASP A 98 12.51 -2.44 -8.67
CA ASP A 98 13.85 -1.97 -9.05
C ASP A 98 14.65 -1.34 -7.89
N TYR A 99 13.99 -1.03 -6.77
CA TYR A 99 14.60 -0.46 -5.57
C TYR A 99 15.12 -1.53 -4.58
N THR A 100 14.74 -2.79 -4.72
CA THR A 100 15.28 -3.90 -3.90
C THR A 100 16.55 -4.51 -4.50
N ALA A 101 16.80 -4.32 -5.81
CA ALA A 101 17.99 -4.84 -6.50
C ALA A 101 19.25 -3.96 -6.34
N LYS A 102 19.10 -2.68 -5.96
CA LYS A 102 20.22 -1.78 -5.68
C LYS A 102 19.94 -0.98 -4.40
N ALA A 103 20.60 -1.35 -3.32
CA ALA A 103 20.67 -0.53 -2.11
C ALA A 103 21.28 0.84 -2.47
N GLY A 104 20.47 1.90 -2.61
CA GLY A 104 21.03 3.22 -2.89
C GLY A 104 20.12 4.38 -3.26
N THR A 105 18.81 4.20 -3.47
CA THR A 105 17.93 5.36 -3.71
C THR A 105 16.60 5.20 -2.98
N ILE A 106 16.59 5.66 -1.74
CA ILE A 106 15.37 5.81 -0.93
C ILE A 106 14.70 7.11 -1.38
N ARG A 107 13.75 7.01 -2.32
CA ARG A 107 12.63 7.96 -2.34
C ARG A 107 11.65 7.44 -1.31
N LEU A 108 11.31 8.25 -0.30
CA LEU A 108 10.40 7.95 0.83
C LEU A 108 9.66 6.61 0.68
N MET A 109 10.32 5.51 1.05
CA MET A 109 9.70 4.19 1.08
C MET A 109 9.12 4.05 2.48
N MET A 110 7.82 4.28 2.58
CA MET A 110 7.11 3.88 3.78
C MET A 110 6.96 2.34 3.74
N ARG A 111 7.37 1.69 4.82
CA ARG A 111 7.27 0.24 5.01
C ARG A 111 5.79 -0.11 5.21
N TRP A 112 5.14 -0.64 4.19
CA TRP A 112 3.71 -0.97 4.23
C TRP A 112 3.49 -2.48 4.10
N VAL A 113 2.64 -3.01 4.99
CA VAL A 113 1.95 -4.31 4.88
C VAL A 113 0.47 -4.01 4.81
N THR A 114 -0.27 -4.75 3.99
CA THR A 114 -1.63 -4.41 3.56
C THR A 114 -2.76 -4.72 4.54
N SER A 115 -2.51 -5.23 5.74
CA SER A 115 -3.56 -5.35 6.77
C SER A 115 -3.17 -4.81 8.14
N ILE A 116 -4.09 -3.99 8.67
CA ILE A 116 -4.34 -3.83 10.10
C ILE A 116 -5.35 -4.91 10.47
N ILE A 117 -4.84 -6.09 10.86
CA ILE A 117 -5.32 -6.87 12.01
C ILE A 117 -4.16 -7.72 12.52
#